data_AF-A0A2D3VT34-F1
#
_entry.id   AF-A0A2D3VT34-F1
#
_cell.length_a   1.000
_cell.length_b   1.000
_cell.length_c   1.000
_cell.angle_alpha   90.00
_cell.angle_beta   90.00
_cell.angle_gamma   90.00
#
_symmetry.space_group_name_H-M   'P 1'
#
loop_
_entity.id
_entity.type
_entity.pdbx_description
1 polymer ?
#
loop_
_entity_poly.entity_id
_entity_poly.type
_entity_poly.pdbx_seq_one_letter_code
_entity_poly.pdbx_strand_id
1 'polypeptide(L)' 'YDRFIHGGVVDYFYWHRWFEFAVFNFADVMINIAVALILLIAYKNRSKSPI' A
#
# COMPACT_ATOMS: atom_id res chain seq x y z
N TYR A 1 3.95 8.94 -12.67
CA TYR A 1 4.81 8.78 -13.85
C TYR A 1 4.05 7.98 -14.91
N ASP A 2 3.74 6.70 -14.66
CA ASP A 2 3.07 5.81 -15.62
C ASP A 2 1.81 6.40 -16.24
N ARG A 3 0.83 6.82 -15.43
CA ARG A 3 -0.43 7.39 -15.93
C ARG A 3 -0.24 8.65 -16.78
N PHE A 4 0.80 9.43 -16.53
CA PHE A 4 1.06 10.67 -17.26
C PHE A 4 1.77 10.45 -18.59
N ILE A 5 2.49 9.34 -18.75
CA ILE A 5 3.32 9.08 -19.94
C ILE A 5 2.73 7.94 -20.80
N HIS A 6 2.19 6.89 -20.17
CA HIS A 6 1.82 5.64 -20.83
C HIS A 6 0.30 5.38 -20.85
N GLY A 7 -0.53 6.29 -20.31
CA GLY A 7 -2.00 6.16 -20.30
C GLY A 7 -2.57 5.07 -19.36
N GLY A 8 -1.69 4.31 -18.70
CA GLY A 8 -2.03 3.25 -17.75
C GLY A 8 -0.97 3.12 -16.65
N VAL A 9 -1.11 2.11 -15.79
CA VAL A 9 -0.07 1.72 -14.82
C VAL A 9 0.41 0.33 -15.18
N VAL A 10 1.72 0.12 -15.10
CA VAL A 10 2.31 -1.20 -15.39
C VAL A 10 2.31 -2.04 -14.12
N ASP A 11 1.47 -3.08 -14.12
CA ASP A 11 1.42 -4.10 -13.07
C ASP A 11 2.13 -5.38 -13.53
N TYR A 12 2.93 -5.98 -12.65
CA TYR A 12 3.83 -7.07 -13.06
C TYR A 12 4.06 -8.15 -12.00
N PHE A 13 3.65 -7.95 -10.75
CA PHE A 13 3.66 -9.01 -9.74
C PHE A 13 2.34 -9.77 -9.76
N TYR A 14 2.41 -11.04 -10.16
CA TYR A 14 1.30 -11.99 -10.18
C TYR A 14 1.42 -12.96 -9.00
N TRP A 15 0.49 -12.90 -8.03
CA TRP A 15 0.57 -13.66 -6.78
C TRP A 15 -0.58 -14.67 -6.62
N HIS A 16 -0.24 -15.96 -6.55
CA HIS A 16 -1.20 -17.08 -6.52
C HIS A 16 -0.94 -18.10 -5.42
N ARG A 17 0.06 -17.86 -4.57
CA ARG A 17 0.56 -18.93 -3.68
C ARG A 17 -0.39 -19.25 -2.52
N TRP A 18 -1.28 -18.33 -2.14
CA TRP A 18 -2.14 -18.48 -0.95
C TRP A 18 -3.58 -17.99 -1.16
N PHE A 19 -3.77 -17.10 -2.13
CA PHE A 19 -5.06 -16.58 -2.56
C PHE A 19 -4.86 -15.98 -3.95
N GLU A 20 -5.94 -15.89 -4.71
CA GLU A 20 -5.93 -15.12 -5.95
C GLU A 20 -6.03 -13.65 -5.62
N PHE A 21 -5.01 -12.90 -6.01
CA PHE A 21 -4.95 -11.47 -5.83
C PHE A 21 -4.85 -10.77 -7.18
N ALA A 22 -5.27 -9.50 -7.22
CA ALA A 22 -5.04 -8.66 -8.39
C ALA A 22 -3.53 -8.55 -8.67
N VAL A 23 -3.17 -8.43 -9.95
CA VAL A 23 -1.79 -8.09 -10.34
C VAL A 23 -1.46 -6.72 -9.75
N PHE A 24 -0.26 -6.55 -9.22
CA PHE A 24 0.16 -5.29 -8.61
C PHE A 24 1.59 -4.92 -8.98
N ASN A 25 2.01 -3.72 -8.59
CA ASN A 25 3.36 -3.21 -8.80
C ASN A 25 4.00 -2.77 -7.47
N PHE A 26 5.26 -2.34 -7.54
CA PHE A 26 6.00 -1.86 -6.38
C PHE A 26 5.38 -0.62 -5.71
N ALA A 27 4.79 0.30 -6.49
CA ALA A 27 4.13 1.48 -5.94
C ALA A 27 2.91 1.11 -5.08
N ASP A 28 2.15 0.08 -5.46
CA ASP A 28 1.02 -0.41 -4.65
C ASP A 28 1.49 -0.94 -3.28
N VAL A 29 2.61 -1.68 -3.26
CA VAL A 29 3.20 -2.18 -2.01
C VAL A 29 3.63 -1.02 -1.11
N MET A 30 4.32 -0.03 -1.67
CA MET A 30 4.81 1.13 -0.90
C MET A 30 3.66 1.97 -0.34
N ILE A 31 2.59 2.19 -1.11
CA ILE A 31 1.41 2.92 -0.63
C ILE A 31 0.75 2.16 0.53
N ASN A 32 0.58 0.84 0.42
CA ASN A 32 0.02 0.03 1.50
C ASN A 32 0.88 0.07 2.78
N ILE A 33 2.21 0.02 2.65
CA ILE A 33 3.13 0.18 3.79
C ILE A 33 2.98 1.56 4.41
N ALA A 34 2.93 2.62 3.62
CA ALA A 34 2.77 3.99 4.11
C ALA A 34 1.46 4.16 4.89
N VAL A 35 0.35 3.66 4.35
CA VAL A 35 -0.96 3.67 5.02
C VAL A 35 -0.89 2.90 6.34
N ALA A 36 -0.31 1.70 6.35
CA ALA A 36 -0.16 0.90 7.57
C ALA A 36 0.67 1.64 8.64
N LEU A 37 1.75 2.32 8.25
CA LEU A 37 2.56 3.13 9.17
C LEU A 37 1.78 4.33 9.72
N ILE A 38 1.04 5.05 8.88
CA ILE A 38 0.19 6.16 9.31
C ILE A 38 -0.84 5.67 10.34
N LEU A 39 -1.48 4.53 10.09
CA LEU A 39 -2.45 3.93 11.02
C LEU A 39 -1.78 3.51 12.34
N LEU A 40 -0.59 2.93 12.28
CA LEU A 40 0.17 2.53 13.48
C LEU A 40 0.57 3.75 14.33
N ILE A 41 1.00 4.84 13.69
CA ILE A 41 1.31 6.11 14.37
C ILE A 41 0.04 6.69 15.00
N ALA A 42 -1.07 6.73 14.25
CA ALA A 42 -2.35 7.23 14.75
C ALA A 42 -2.86 6.43 15.96
N TYR A 43 -2.77 5.09 15.89
CA TYR A 43 -3.13 4.20 16.98
C TYR A 43 -2.25 4.42 18.23
N LYS A 44 -0.93 4.52 18.06
CA LYS A 44 0.01 4.80 19.14
C LYS A 44 -0.25 6.17 19.80
N ASN A 45 -0.58 7.19 19.01
CA ASN A 45 -0.89 8.52 19.53
C ASN A 45 -2.24 8.55 20.27
N ARG A 46 -3.23 7.76 19.85
CA ARG A 46 -4.51 7.61 20.57
C ARG A 46 -4.34 7.00 21.96
N SER A 47 -3.42 6.03 22.11
CA SER A 47 -3.11 5.42 23.41
C SER A 47 -2.38 6.36 24.37
N LYS A 48 -1.91 7.52 23.91
CA LYS A 48 -1.14 8.49 24.70
C LYS A 48 -1.98 9.63 25.28
N SER A 49 -3.31 9.51 25.36
CA SER A 49 -4.11 10.44 26.17
C SER A 49 -3.75 10.27 27.66
N PRO A 50 -3.05 11.23 28.29
CA PRO A 50 -2.90 11.26 29.73
C PRO A 50 -4.23 11.76 30.31
N ILE A 51 -4.67 11.14 31.39
CA ILE A 51 -5.58 11.77 32.35
C ILE A 51 -4.84 12.95 32.97
#